data_AF-K7MEX1-F1
#
_entry.id   AF-K7MEX1-F1
#
_cell.length_a   1.000
_cell.length_b   1.000
_cell.length_c   1.000
_cell.angle_alpha   90.00
_cell.angle_beta   90.00
_cell.angle_gamma   90.00
#
_symmetry.space_group_name_H-M   'P 1'
#
loop_
_entity.id
_entity.type
_entity.pdbx_description
1 polymer ?
#
loop_
_entity_poly.entity_id
_entity_poly.type
_entity_poly.pdbx_seq_one_letter_code
_entity_poly.pdbx_strand_id
1 'polypeptide(L)'
;MVGSSAIVGWMPSAGAGGMKLYYLGGKSQDEVVHDKGDLYIMNASFVPASAKLGYFIFQLKTTQPSSNLIFAIGPNGQFPDYPNYALPQHIDQTSITIDYSKGSTSGNSNLNLLRSHGVLNIMGWSILMIIGSIIARYFKQWDPTWFYFHASIQAFSFVAGVIGIICGLVLSKKLNTKVTHHKNIGIVIIILGFLQVLAVVFRPGKESKIRKYWNWYHHNVGRILIIFAVLNTFYGLHLGGEGSKWFLAYGVIIAVLVIIVVILEIRMRIIARRETPSKDNSSYPQAVELPY
;
A
#
# COMPACT_ATOMS: atom_id res chain seq x y z
N MET A 1 -17.38 -6.00 -17.35
CA MET A 1 -16.87 -5.75 -18.72
C MET A 1 -17.28 -6.89 -19.64
N VAL A 2 -17.11 -8.15 -19.24
CA VAL A 2 -17.68 -9.28 -20.00
C VAL A 2 -19.17 -9.04 -20.28
N GLY A 3 -19.59 -9.24 -21.53
CA GLY A 3 -20.92 -8.98 -22.06
C GLY A 3 -21.18 -7.54 -22.52
N SER A 4 -20.21 -6.63 -22.42
CA SER A 4 -20.37 -5.23 -22.85
C SER A 4 -19.63 -4.92 -24.16
N SER A 5 -20.02 -3.82 -24.81
CA SER A 5 -19.27 -3.23 -25.91
C SER A 5 -18.37 -2.11 -25.38
N ALA A 6 -17.17 -1.98 -25.93
CA ALA A 6 -16.16 -1.02 -25.49
C ALA A 6 -15.55 -0.27 -26.66
N ILE A 7 -15.21 0.98 -26.43
CA ILE A 7 -14.42 1.80 -27.35
C ILE A 7 -13.03 1.89 -26.77
N VAL A 8 -12.03 1.41 -27.50
CA VAL A 8 -10.65 1.34 -27.02
C VAL A 8 -9.78 2.19 -27.91
N GLY A 9 -9.10 3.15 -27.30
CA GLY A 9 -8.11 4.00 -27.94
C GLY A 9 -6.70 3.68 -27.47
N TRP A 10 -5.71 3.83 -28.35
CA TRP A 10 -4.30 3.64 -28.05
C TRP A 10 -3.43 4.64 -28.81
N MET A 11 -2.23 4.91 -28.29
CA MET A 11 -1.27 5.84 -28.86
C MET A 11 0.15 5.27 -28.67
N PRO A 12 0.65 4.44 -29.60
CA PRO A 12 1.91 3.73 -29.43
C PRO A 12 3.14 4.64 -29.53
N SER A 13 3.03 5.74 -30.27
CA SER A 13 4.08 6.76 -30.41
C SER A 13 3.47 8.13 -30.67
N ALA A 14 4.28 9.19 -30.60
CA ALA A 14 3.81 10.55 -30.85
C ALA A 14 3.22 10.66 -32.26
N GLY A 15 1.94 11.07 -32.35
CA GLY A 15 1.24 11.22 -33.63
C GLY A 15 0.65 9.93 -34.21
N ALA A 16 1.07 8.76 -33.74
CA ALA A 16 0.48 7.47 -34.11
C ALA A 16 -0.53 7.03 -33.05
N GLY A 17 -1.64 6.46 -33.49
CA GLY A 17 -2.67 5.96 -32.59
C GLY A 17 -3.92 5.57 -33.34
N GLY A 18 -4.88 5.05 -32.61
CA GLY A 18 -6.11 4.56 -33.19
C GLY A 18 -7.19 4.39 -32.14
N MET A 19 -8.39 4.14 -32.62
CA MET A 19 -9.54 3.80 -31.82
C MET A 19 -10.34 2.74 -32.56
N LYS A 20 -10.83 1.73 -31.83
CA LYS A 20 -11.70 0.68 -32.37
C LYS A 20 -12.84 0.34 -31.40
N LEU A 21 -13.93 -0.16 -31.97
CA LEU A 21 -15.01 -0.78 -31.23
C LEU A 21 -14.65 -2.23 -30.94
N TYR A 22 -15.01 -2.73 -29.75
CA TYR A 22 -14.82 -4.11 -29.35
C TYR A 22 -16.08 -4.64 -28.68
N TYR A 23 -16.36 -5.92 -28.90
CA TYR A 23 -17.30 -6.69 -28.11
C TYR A 23 -16.51 -7.55 -27.12
N LEU A 24 -16.73 -7.33 -25.82
CA LEU A 24 -16.03 -8.03 -24.75
C LEU A 24 -16.84 -9.26 -24.34
N GLY A 25 -16.89 -10.29 -25.19
CA GLY A 25 -17.70 -11.49 -24.97
C GLY A 25 -17.22 -12.37 -23.82
N GLY A 26 -15.94 -12.27 -23.45
CA GLY A 26 -15.31 -13.11 -22.44
C GLY A 26 -13.93 -12.58 -22.03
N LYS A 27 -13.07 -13.47 -21.51
CA LYS A 27 -11.72 -13.10 -21.02
C LYS A 27 -10.61 -13.64 -21.91
N SER A 28 -10.90 -14.64 -22.74
CA SER A 28 -9.96 -15.16 -23.72
C SER A 28 -9.87 -14.21 -24.93
N GLN A 29 -8.78 -14.29 -25.69
CA GLN A 29 -8.56 -13.38 -26.82
C GLN A 29 -9.57 -13.59 -27.95
N ASP A 30 -10.03 -14.82 -28.16
CA ASP A 30 -11.04 -15.19 -29.16
C ASP A 30 -12.46 -14.70 -28.80
N GLU A 31 -12.74 -14.48 -27.52
CA GLU A 31 -14.01 -13.90 -27.06
C GLU A 31 -14.01 -12.35 -27.10
N VAL A 32 -12.85 -11.71 -27.31
CA VAL A 32 -12.72 -10.24 -27.42
C VAL A 32 -12.58 -9.86 -28.89
N VAL A 33 -13.70 -9.51 -29.50
CA VAL A 33 -13.80 -9.33 -30.96
C VAL A 33 -13.74 -7.84 -31.30
N HIS A 34 -12.74 -7.43 -32.08
CA HIS A 34 -12.64 -6.07 -32.61
C HIS A 34 -13.68 -5.82 -33.73
N ASP A 35 -14.00 -4.55 -33.98
CA ASP A 35 -14.96 -4.09 -34.98
C ASP A 35 -16.38 -4.71 -34.85
N LYS A 36 -16.72 -5.16 -33.65
CA LYS A 36 -18.05 -5.72 -33.29
C LYS A 36 -18.55 -5.09 -31.99
N GLY A 37 -19.87 -4.95 -31.86
CA GLY A 37 -20.53 -4.47 -30.64
C GLY A 37 -21.87 -3.82 -30.93
N ASP A 38 -22.60 -3.48 -29.87
CA ASP A 38 -23.96 -2.93 -29.94
C ASP A 38 -23.96 -1.39 -29.92
N LEU A 39 -22.78 -0.75 -29.88
CA LEU A 39 -22.65 0.71 -29.89
C LEU A 39 -22.64 1.21 -31.33
N TYR A 40 -23.61 2.06 -31.66
CA TYR A 40 -23.63 2.76 -32.94
C TYR A 40 -22.91 4.11 -32.84
N ILE A 41 -21.71 4.15 -33.39
CA ILE A 41 -20.78 5.28 -33.29
C ILE A 41 -20.66 5.98 -34.63
N MET A 42 -20.74 7.32 -34.61
CA MET A 42 -20.53 8.18 -35.77
C MET A 42 -19.43 9.21 -35.47
N ASN A 43 -18.88 9.84 -36.52
CA ASN A 43 -17.89 10.91 -36.39
C ASN A 43 -16.69 10.54 -35.50
N ALA A 44 -16.30 9.26 -35.55
CA ALA A 44 -15.20 8.71 -34.77
C ALA A 44 -13.85 9.17 -35.33
N SER A 45 -13.01 9.79 -34.51
CA SER A 45 -11.66 10.19 -34.86
C SER A 45 -10.72 10.10 -33.66
N PHE A 46 -9.43 9.91 -33.95
CA PHE A 46 -8.36 10.02 -32.96
C PHE A 46 -7.48 11.21 -33.32
N VAL A 47 -7.28 12.12 -32.37
CA VAL A 47 -6.52 13.36 -32.55
C VAL A 47 -5.35 13.40 -31.57
N PRO A 48 -4.09 13.25 -32.01
CA PRO A 48 -2.94 13.43 -31.14
C PRO A 48 -2.80 14.91 -30.77
N ALA A 49 -2.79 15.22 -29.47
CA ALA A 49 -2.66 16.59 -28.95
C ALA A 49 -1.22 16.92 -28.54
N SER A 50 -0.48 15.92 -28.08
CA SER A 50 0.95 16.01 -27.77
C SER A 50 1.60 14.64 -27.88
N ALA A 51 2.91 14.56 -27.63
CA ALA A 51 3.63 13.28 -27.56
C ALA A 51 3.11 12.30 -26.50
N LYS A 52 2.30 12.77 -25.53
CA LYS A 52 1.78 11.96 -24.40
C LYS A 52 0.27 12.06 -24.19
N LEU A 53 -0.44 12.78 -25.07
CA LEU A 53 -1.88 13.00 -24.96
C LEU A 53 -2.53 12.89 -26.33
N GLY A 54 -3.56 12.07 -26.44
CA GLY A 54 -4.44 11.99 -27.60
C GLY A 54 -5.90 12.02 -27.16
N TYR A 55 -6.76 12.54 -28.03
CA TYR A 55 -8.20 12.57 -27.85
C TYR A 55 -8.85 11.59 -28.79
N PHE A 56 -9.66 10.68 -28.26
CA PHE A 56 -10.61 9.89 -29.05
C PHE A 56 -11.96 10.61 -28.97
N ILE A 57 -12.44 11.04 -30.13
CA ILE A 57 -13.67 11.82 -30.27
C ILE A 57 -14.65 10.94 -31.04
N PHE A 58 -15.87 10.83 -30.54
CA PHE A 58 -16.91 10.07 -31.20
C PHE A 58 -18.29 10.52 -30.75
N GLN A 59 -19.29 10.28 -31.59
CA GLN A 59 -20.69 10.51 -31.28
C GLN A 59 -21.40 9.16 -31.14
N LEU A 60 -21.90 8.86 -29.95
CA LEU A 60 -22.74 7.69 -29.72
C LEU A 60 -24.20 8.04 -30.04
N LYS A 61 -24.80 7.34 -31.00
CA LYS A 61 -26.23 7.49 -31.30
C LYS A 61 -27.02 6.38 -30.61
N THR A 62 -27.81 6.77 -29.63
CA THR A 62 -28.68 5.88 -28.84
C THR A 62 -29.91 6.65 -28.36
N THR A 63 -31.03 5.96 -28.19
CA THR A 63 -32.25 6.50 -27.58
C THR A 63 -32.30 6.27 -26.07
N GLN A 64 -31.48 5.34 -25.57
CA GLN A 64 -31.38 4.98 -24.15
C GLN A 64 -29.90 4.90 -23.77
N PRO A 65 -29.25 6.03 -23.47
CA PRO A 65 -27.85 6.02 -23.09
C PRO A 65 -27.68 5.33 -21.73
N SER A 66 -26.71 4.40 -21.64
CA SER A 66 -26.40 3.73 -20.37
C SER A 66 -25.93 4.76 -19.35
N SER A 67 -26.63 4.87 -18.21
CA SER A 67 -26.16 5.68 -17.09
C SER A 67 -24.90 5.10 -16.45
N ASN A 68 -24.58 3.82 -16.60
CA ASN A 68 -23.39 3.21 -15.99
C ASN A 68 -22.32 2.99 -17.04
N LEU A 69 -21.19 3.68 -16.88
CA LEU A 69 -20.03 3.55 -17.76
C LEU A 69 -18.86 2.94 -17.00
N ILE A 70 -18.09 2.11 -17.70
CA ILE A 70 -16.87 1.50 -17.19
C ILE A 70 -15.70 2.05 -17.99
N PHE A 71 -14.65 2.47 -17.29
CA PHE A 71 -13.39 2.90 -17.85
C PHE A 71 -12.31 1.91 -17.45
N ALA A 72 -11.41 1.60 -18.36
CA ALA A 72 -10.29 0.70 -18.14
C ALA A 72 -9.04 1.28 -18.79
N ILE A 73 -7.87 1.00 -18.22
CA ILE A 73 -6.59 1.35 -18.83
C ILE A 73 -5.76 0.08 -19.06
N GLY A 74 -5.24 -0.06 -20.27
CA GLY A 74 -4.34 -1.14 -20.66
C GLY A 74 -2.95 -1.01 -20.00
N PRO A 75 -2.10 -2.05 -20.12
CA PRO A 75 -0.72 -1.98 -19.67
C PRO A 75 0.09 -0.98 -20.50
N ASN A 76 1.06 -0.33 -19.86
CA ASN A 76 1.97 0.57 -20.56
C ASN A 76 2.79 -0.18 -21.61
N GLY A 77 2.87 0.36 -22.83
CA GLY A 77 3.71 -0.17 -23.91
C GLY A 77 3.13 -1.39 -24.62
N GLN A 78 1.93 -1.84 -24.25
CA GLN A 78 1.22 -2.92 -24.94
C GLN A 78 -0.01 -2.33 -25.63
N PHE A 79 -0.01 -2.35 -26.96
CA PHE A 79 -1.05 -1.74 -27.77
C PHE A 79 -1.61 -2.78 -28.75
N PRO A 80 -2.91 -2.75 -29.07
CA PRO A 80 -3.47 -3.60 -30.10
C PRO A 80 -2.87 -3.19 -31.45
N ASP A 81 -2.42 -4.18 -32.22
CA ASP A 81 -1.76 -3.98 -33.51
C ASP A 81 -2.36 -4.90 -34.59
N TYR A 82 -2.18 -4.51 -35.86
CA TYR A 82 -2.66 -5.25 -37.02
C TYR A 82 -2.00 -6.64 -37.13
N PRO A 83 -2.70 -7.68 -37.61
CA PRO A 83 -4.11 -7.70 -38.02
C PRO A 83 -5.09 -8.00 -36.89
N ASN A 84 -4.62 -8.58 -35.79
CA ASN A 84 -5.50 -9.21 -34.81
C ASN A 84 -6.15 -8.20 -33.85
N TYR A 85 -5.50 -7.05 -33.63
CA TYR A 85 -5.92 -6.02 -32.68
C TYR A 85 -6.29 -6.58 -31.30
N ALA A 86 -5.57 -7.62 -30.85
CA ALA A 86 -5.85 -8.28 -29.58
C ALA A 86 -5.62 -7.31 -28.41
N LEU A 87 -6.58 -7.27 -27.48
CA LEU A 87 -6.47 -6.43 -26.29
C LEU A 87 -5.74 -7.17 -25.17
N PRO A 88 -4.72 -6.56 -24.53
CA PRO A 88 -4.19 -7.07 -23.28
C PRO A 88 -5.20 -6.85 -22.14
N GLN A 89 -5.04 -7.59 -21.05
CA GLN A 89 -5.79 -7.35 -19.82
C GLN A 89 -5.47 -5.94 -19.29
N HIS A 90 -6.51 -5.20 -18.87
CA HIS A 90 -6.35 -3.90 -18.24
C HIS A 90 -5.62 -4.00 -16.88
N ILE A 91 -4.88 -2.96 -16.52
CA ILE A 91 -4.16 -2.88 -15.23
C ILE A 91 -4.93 -2.10 -14.17
N ASP A 92 -5.91 -1.29 -14.58
CA ASP A 92 -6.79 -0.55 -13.67
C ASP A 92 -8.15 -0.32 -14.35
N GLN A 93 -9.21 -0.19 -13.55
CA GLN A 93 -10.55 0.13 -14.03
C GLN A 93 -11.37 0.89 -12.99
N THR A 94 -12.33 1.67 -13.46
CA THR A 94 -13.31 2.35 -12.61
C THR A 94 -14.66 2.38 -13.31
N SER A 95 -15.72 2.68 -12.55
CA SER A 95 -17.04 2.96 -13.11
C SER A 95 -17.54 4.32 -12.65
N ILE A 96 -18.31 4.98 -13.51
CA ILE A 96 -19.05 6.18 -13.15
C ILE A 96 -20.51 6.00 -13.54
N THR A 97 -21.39 6.67 -12.81
CA THR A 97 -22.79 6.81 -13.17
C THR A 97 -23.04 8.22 -13.68
N ILE A 98 -23.58 8.37 -14.89
CA ILE A 98 -23.95 9.64 -15.51
C ILE A 98 -25.47 9.84 -15.35
N ASP A 99 -25.84 10.98 -14.75
CA ASP A 99 -27.20 11.50 -14.81
C ASP A 99 -27.28 12.51 -15.97
N TYR A 100 -27.73 12.02 -17.13
CA TYR A 100 -27.85 12.80 -18.35
C TYR A 100 -28.83 13.96 -18.22
N SER A 101 -29.84 13.86 -17.33
CA SER A 101 -30.84 14.91 -17.14
C SER A 101 -30.27 16.13 -16.41
N LYS A 102 -29.26 15.91 -15.54
CA LYS A 102 -28.60 16.96 -14.76
C LYS A 102 -27.25 17.37 -15.33
N GLY A 103 -26.77 16.68 -16.37
CA GLY A 103 -25.40 16.86 -16.88
C GLY A 103 -24.34 16.57 -15.83
N SER A 104 -24.63 15.67 -14.88
CA SER A 104 -23.75 15.40 -13.73
C SER A 104 -23.25 13.97 -13.73
N THR A 105 -22.09 13.75 -13.14
CA THR A 105 -21.53 12.40 -12.96
C THR A 105 -21.38 12.11 -11.47
N SER A 106 -21.77 10.91 -11.08
CA SER A 106 -21.44 10.31 -9.78
C SER A 106 -20.47 9.18 -10.04
N GLY A 107 -19.18 9.51 -10.01
CA GLY A 107 -18.11 8.53 -10.07
C GLY A 107 -17.77 8.06 -8.67
N ASN A 108 -17.92 6.77 -8.40
CA ASN A 108 -17.30 6.18 -7.22
C ASN A 108 -15.86 5.83 -7.60
N SER A 109 -15.03 6.83 -7.91
CA SER A 109 -13.58 6.63 -8.04
C SER A 109 -13.00 6.41 -6.64
N ASN A 110 -13.40 5.28 -6.06
CA ASN A 110 -12.85 4.72 -4.86
C ASN A 110 -11.36 4.40 -5.03
N LEU A 111 -10.79 4.53 -6.24
CA LEU A 111 -9.36 4.46 -6.52
C LEU A 111 -8.56 5.39 -5.61
N ASN A 112 -8.98 6.64 -5.42
CA ASN A 112 -8.27 7.54 -4.52
C ASN A 112 -8.32 7.04 -3.07
N LEU A 113 -9.48 6.53 -2.64
CA LEU A 113 -9.66 5.99 -1.29
C LEU A 113 -8.89 4.67 -1.08
N LEU A 114 -8.86 3.80 -2.09
CA LEU A 114 -8.12 2.54 -2.14
C LEU A 114 -6.62 2.81 -2.09
N ARG A 115 -6.12 3.71 -2.93
CA ARG A 115 -4.72 4.11 -2.93
C ARG A 115 -4.32 4.77 -1.61
N SER A 116 -5.18 5.64 -1.06
CA SER A 116 -4.93 6.28 0.23
C SER A 116 -4.91 5.25 1.36
N HIS A 117 -5.87 4.32 1.39
CA HIS A 117 -5.89 3.18 2.31
C HIS A 117 -4.60 2.37 2.24
N GLY A 118 -4.18 1.97 1.03
CA GLY A 118 -2.96 1.18 0.81
C GLY A 118 -1.71 1.93 1.28
N VAL A 119 -1.50 3.15 0.79
CA VAL A 119 -0.31 3.97 1.13
C VAL A 119 -0.25 4.28 2.62
N LEU A 120 -1.35 4.71 3.23
CA LEU A 120 -1.39 5.02 4.66
C LEU A 120 -1.07 3.78 5.52
N ASN A 121 -1.52 2.59 5.15
CA ASN A 121 -1.23 1.37 5.89
C ASN A 121 0.19 0.83 5.66
N ILE A 122 0.70 0.91 4.42
CA ILE A 122 2.11 0.59 4.11
C ILE A 122 3.04 1.47 4.93
N MET A 123 2.80 2.78 4.94
CA MET A 123 3.62 3.73 5.69
C MET A 123 3.40 3.59 7.20
N GLY A 124 2.14 3.60 7.64
CA GLY A 124 1.74 3.73 9.03
C GLY A 124 1.77 2.44 9.86
N TRP A 125 1.55 1.26 9.29
CA TRP A 125 1.64 0.00 10.06
C TRP A 125 2.92 -0.77 9.79
N SER A 126 3.59 -0.54 8.65
CA SER A 126 4.81 -1.28 8.29
C SER A 126 6.08 -0.44 8.38
N ILE A 127 6.29 0.49 7.45
CA ILE A 127 7.60 1.13 7.25
C ILE A 127 8.00 1.98 8.46
N LEU A 128 7.14 2.90 8.89
CA LEU A 128 7.45 3.82 9.98
C LEU A 128 7.54 3.09 11.33
N MET A 129 6.71 2.07 11.57
CA MET A 129 6.79 1.26 12.79
C MET A 129 8.11 0.50 12.89
N ILE A 130 8.61 -0.06 11.78
CA ILE A 130 9.92 -0.71 11.72
C ILE A 130 11.02 0.32 12.00
N ILE A 131 10.99 1.49 11.37
CA ILE A 131 11.96 2.57 11.61
C ILE A 131 11.95 3.00 13.08
N GLY A 132 10.78 3.22 13.67
CA GLY A 132 10.63 3.55 15.09
C GLY A 132 11.21 2.47 16.00
N SER A 133 11.09 1.18 15.63
CA SER A 133 11.67 0.06 16.37
C SER A 133 13.21 -0.02 16.25
N ILE A 134 13.76 0.31 15.08
CA ILE A 134 15.20 0.39 14.82
C ILE A 134 15.83 1.46 15.72
N ILE A 135 15.22 2.66 15.78
CA ILE A 135 15.68 3.76 16.63
C ILE A 135 15.70 3.34 18.11
N ALA A 136 14.59 2.76 18.59
CA ALA A 136 14.49 2.31 19.99
C ALA A 136 15.50 1.22 20.36
N ARG A 137 15.96 0.43 19.39
CA ARG A 137 16.87 -0.68 19.63
C ARG A 137 18.34 -0.28 19.55
N TYR A 138 18.72 0.48 18.52
CA TYR A 138 20.14 0.67 18.16
C TYR A 138 20.69 2.07 18.42
N PHE A 139 19.84 3.02 18.82
CA PHE A 139 20.24 4.41 19.01
C PHE A 139 20.10 4.90 20.47
N LYS A 140 20.04 3.97 21.43
CA LYS A 140 19.85 4.28 22.86
C LYS A 140 20.94 5.18 23.48
N GLN A 141 22.13 5.21 22.89
CA GLN A 141 23.22 6.11 23.29
C GLN A 141 22.86 7.60 23.13
N TRP A 142 21.88 7.93 22.30
CA TRP A 142 21.36 9.30 22.16
C TRP A 142 20.26 9.55 23.19
N ASP A 143 20.48 9.24 24.48
CA ASP A 143 19.50 9.53 25.54
C ASP A 143 19.48 11.04 25.82
N PRO A 144 18.29 11.69 25.94
CA PRO A 144 16.94 11.14 25.82
C PRO A 144 16.36 11.15 24.39
N THR A 145 17.07 11.73 23.42
CA THR A 145 16.65 11.96 22.02
C THR A 145 16.10 10.71 21.31
N TRP A 146 16.71 9.54 21.50
CA TRP A 146 16.24 8.29 20.89
C TRP A 146 14.79 7.99 21.26
N PHE A 147 14.41 8.28 22.51
CA PHE A 147 13.07 8.01 23.03
C PHE A 147 12.06 8.94 22.38
N TYR A 148 12.40 10.22 22.22
CA TYR A 148 11.54 11.18 21.53
C TYR A 148 11.36 10.82 20.05
N PHE A 149 12.43 10.46 19.34
CA PHE A 149 12.30 10.00 17.95
C PHE A 149 11.47 8.74 17.83
N HIS A 150 11.70 7.75 18.69
CA HIS A 150 10.88 6.54 18.74
C HIS A 150 9.40 6.89 18.98
N ALA A 151 9.10 7.64 20.03
CA ALA A 151 7.73 7.97 20.41
C ALA A 151 7.01 8.79 19.32
N SER A 152 7.67 9.81 18.76
CA SER A 152 7.09 10.66 17.72
C SER A 152 6.81 9.90 16.43
N ILE A 153 7.75 9.08 15.95
CA ILE A 153 7.54 8.26 14.76
C ILE A 153 6.42 7.25 15.00
N GLN A 154 6.41 6.55 16.14
CA GLN A 154 5.37 5.57 16.45
C GLN A 154 3.98 6.21 16.60
N ALA A 155 3.89 7.39 17.22
CA ALA A 155 2.63 8.12 17.34
C ALA A 155 2.08 8.53 15.97
N PHE A 156 2.93 9.13 15.11
CA PHE A 156 2.54 9.49 13.75
C PHE A 156 2.15 8.24 12.92
N SER A 157 2.94 7.18 13.03
CA SER A 157 2.71 5.88 12.39
C SER A 157 1.34 5.31 12.78
N PHE A 158 1.01 5.30 14.08
CA PHE A 158 -0.25 4.82 14.61
C PHE A 158 -1.44 5.65 14.10
N VAL A 159 -1.36 6.98 14.13
CA VAL A 159 -2.44 7.86 13.63
C VAL A 159 -2.66 7.64 12.13
N ALA A 160 -1.59 7.66 11.32
CA ALA A 160 -1.68 7.41 9.88
C ALA A 160 -2.27 6.01 9.59
N GLY A 161 -1.85 4.99 10.35
CA GLY A 161 -2.37 3.64 10.24
C GLY A 161 -3.85 3.51 10.61
N VAL A 162 -4.30 4.19 11.67
CA VAL A 162 -5.73 4.22 12.05
C VAL A 162 -6.56 4.88 10.94
N ILE A 163 -6.11 6.03 10.40
CA ILE A 163 -6.76 6.69 9.26
C ILE A 163 -6.80 5.75 8.05
N GLY A 164 -5.69 5.06 7.76
CA GLY A 164 -5.60 4.06 6.70
C GLY A 164 -6.63 2.93 6.87
N ILE A 165 -6.80 2.38 8.07
CA ILE A 165 -7.82 1.35 8.35
C ILE A 165 -9.23 1.93 8.18
N ILE A 166 -9.50 3.13 8.67
CA ILE A 166 -10.81 3.80 8.50
C ILE A 166 -11.13 3.97 7.01
N CYS A 167 -10.18 4.42 6.19
CA CYS A 167 -10.34 4.48 4.74
C CYS A 167 -10.72 3.11 4.15
N GLY A 168 -10.11 2.03 4.64
CA GLY A 168 -10.41 0.65 4.22
C GLY A 168 -11.82 0.18 4.62
N LEU A 169 -12.29 0.54 5.81
CA LEU A 169 -13.65 0.24 6.26
C LEU A 169 -14.70 0.99 5.43
N VAL A 170 -14.47 2.29 5.18
CA VAL A 170 -15.32 3.11 4.30
C VAL A 170 -15.34 2.54 2.88
N LEU A 171 -14.16 2.19 2.36
CA LEU A 171 -14.02 1.58 1.04
C LEU A 171 -14.79 0.26 0.94
N SER A 172 -14.68 -0.60 1.95
CA SER A 172 -15.37 -1.88 1.94
C SER A 172 -16.89 -1.73 1.98
N LYS A 173 -17.41 -0.76 2.74
CA LYS A 173 -18.84 -0.42 2.73
C LYS A 173 -19.28 0.06 1.34
N LYS A 174 -18.48 0.90 0.67
CA LYS A 174 -18.80 1.45 -0.65
C LYS A 174 -18.75 0.40 -1.77
N LEU A 175 -17.81 -0.53 -1.72
CA LEU A 175 -17.59 -1.55 -2.75
C LEU A 175 -18.27 -2.89 -2.44
N ASN A 176 -18.88 -3.04 -1.27
CA ASN A 176 -19.47 -4.29 -0.77
C ASN A 176 -18.50 -5.50 -0.89
N THR A 177 -17.22 -5.28 -0.61
CA THR A 177 -16.15 -6.27 -0.83
C THR A 177 -16.12 -7.35 0.25
N LYS A 178 -15.99 -8.61 -0.17
CA LYS A 178 -15.82 -9.78 0.69
C LYS A 178 -14.34 -10.11 0.94
N VAL A 179 -13.65 -9.24 1.68
CA VAL A 179 -12.23 -9.42 2.08
C VAL A 179 -12.09 -9.79 3.57
N THR A 180 -12.85 -10.81 4.00
CA THR A 180 -13.04 -11.15 5.41
C THR A 180 -11.73 -11.42 6.16
N HIS A 181 -10.82 -12.22 5.61
CA HIS A 181 -9.55 -12.52 6.28
C HIS A 181 -8.65 -11.30 6.44
N HIS A 182 -8.54 -10.46 5.41
CA HIS A 182 -7.74 -9.23 5.45
C HIS A 182 -8.29 -8.24 6.50
N LYS A 183 -9.63 -8.12 6.58
CA LYS A 183 -10.29 -7.34 7.63
C LYS A 183 -10.01 -7.88 9.02
N ASN A 184 -10.09 -9.20 9.22
CA ASN A 184 -9.85 -9.83 10.52
C ASN A 184 -8.41 -9.59 10.98
N ILE A 185 -7.43 -9.74 10.08
CA ILE A 185 -6.03 -9.42 10.41
C ILE A 185 -5.88 -7.91 10.68
N GLY A 186 -6.56 -7.05 9.93
CA GLY A 186 -6.61 -5.60 10.20
C GLY A 186 -7.15 -5.26 11.60
N ILE A 187 -8.17 -5.99 12.06
CA ILE A 187 -8.72 -5.86 13.42
C ILE A 187 -7.68 -6.30 14.46
N VAL A 188 -6.96 -7.39 14.22
CA VAL A 188 -5.87 -7.83 15.12
C VAL A 188 -4.77 -6.75 15.20
N ILE A 189 -4.37 -6.18 14.06
CA ILE A 189 -3.36 -5.10 13.99
C ILE A 189 -3.80 -3.89 14.82
N ILE A 190 -5.03 -3.40 14.66
CA ILE A 190 -5.48 -2.22 15.41
C ILE A 190 -5.58 -2.50 16.92
N ILE A 191 -6.01 -3.70 17.33
CA ILE A 191 -6.02 -4.12 18.73
C ILE A 191 -4.59 -4.12 19.30
N LEU A 192 -3.64 -4.74 18.61
CA LEU A 192 -2.23 -4.75 19.01
C LEU A 192 -1.63 -3.33 19.04
N GLY A 193 -2.05 -2.45 18.13
CA GLY A 193 -1.69 -1.03 18.13
C GLY A 193 -2.19 -0.29 19.36
N PHE A 194 -3.47 -0.47 19.74
CA PHE A 194 -4.01 0.09 20.97
C PHE A 194 -3.31 -0.46 22.21
N LEU A 195 -2.99 -1.75 22.24
CA LEU A 195 -2.19 -2.37 23.30
C LEU A 195 -0.80 -1.72 23.43
N GLN A 196 -0.16 -1.33 22.32
CA GLN A 196 1.09 -0.56 22.34
C GLN A 196 0.90 0.86 22.90
N VAL A 197 -0.18 1.55 22.54
CA VAL A 197 -0.50 2.87 23.10
C VAL A 197 -0.72 2.78 24.62
N LEU A 198 -1.48 1.77 25.08
CA LEU A 198 -1.68 1.51 26.52
C LEU A 198 -0.36 1.19 27.22
N ALA A 199 0.59 0.51 26.55
CA ALA A 199 1.92 0.30 27.08
C ALA A 199 2.59 1.64 27.42
N VAL A 200 2.48 2.65 26.55
CA VAL A 200 3.09 3.96 26.81
C VAL A 200 2.39 4.68 27.97
N VAL A 201 1.05 4.64 28.04
CA VAL A 201 0.28 5.26 29.13
C VAL A 201 0.64 4.67 30.49
N PHE A 202 0.74 3.34 30.59
CA PHE A 202 1.09 2.63 31.83
C PHE A 202 2.59 2.36 31.96
N ARG A 203 3.44 3.19 31.33
CA ARG A 203 4.89 3.03 31.35
C ARG A 203 5.43 3.25 32.77
N PRO A 204 5.92 2.23 33.47
CA PRO A 204 6.46 2.40 34.82
C PRO A 204 7.83 3.09 34.78
N GLY A 205 8.18 3.75 35.88
CA GLY A 205 9.49 4.39 36.09
C GLY A 205 10.66 3.41 35.95
N LYS A 206 11.87 3.93 35.63
CA LYS A 206 13.07 3.13 35.34
C LYS A 206 13.44 2.20 36.51
N GLU A 207 13.25 2.65 37.75
CA GLU A 207 13.57 1.90 38.99
C GLU A 207 12.48 0.90 39.43
N SER A 208 11.32 0.87 38.76
CA SER A 208 10.23 -0.03 39.14
C SER A 208 10.54 -1.48 38.81
N LYS A 209 10.33 -2.41 39.75
CA LYS A 209 10.42 -3.87 39.49
C LYS A 209 9.47 -4.33 38.37
N ILE A 210 8.34 -3.64 38.18
CA ILE A 210 7.34 -3.94 37.13
C ILE A 210 7.89 -3.59 35.73
N ARG A 211 8.90 -2.70 35.63
CA ARG A 211 9.53 -2.27 34.37
C ARG A 211 9.99 -3.45 33.51
N LYS A 212 10.47 -4.54 34.12
CA LYS A 212 10.89 -5.75 33.41
C LYS A 212 9.74 -6.40 32.63
N TYR A 213 8.59 -6.60 33.28
CA TYR A 213 7.40 -7.19 32.65
C TYR A 213 6.80 -6.27 31.60
N TRP A 214 6.77 -4.97 31.89
CA TRP A 214 6.38 -3.96 30.92
C TRP A 214 7.24 -3.99 29.66
N ASN A 215 8.57 -4.07 29.80
CA ASN A 215 9.48 -4.18 28.65
C ASN A 215 9.21 -5.46 27.84
N TRP A 216 9.02 -6.60 28.52
CA TRP A 216 8.69 -7.87 27.86
C TRP A 216 7.38 -7.75 27.06
N TYR A 217 6.32 -7.21 27.66
CA TYR A 217 5.03 -7.00 27.02
C TYR A 217 5.16 -6.07 25.82
N HIS A 218 5.72 -4.87 26.03
CA HIS A 218 5.85 -3.84 25.01
C HIS A 218 6.67 -4.34 23.80
N HIS A 219 7.80 -5.01 24.05
CA HIS A 219 8.63 -5.54 22.96
C HIS A 219 7.94 -6.66 22.17
N ASN A 220 7.32 -7.63 22.84
CA ASN A 220 6.73 -8.78 22.14
C ASN A 220 5.45 -8.41 21.40
N VAL A 221 4.56 -7.64 22.01
CA VAL A 221 3.35 -7.15 21.34
C VAL A 221 3.73 -6.28 20.13
N GLY A 222 4.75 -5.43 20.24
CA GLY A 222 5.21 -4.58 19.14
C GLY A 222 5.79 -5.39 17.98
N ARG A 223 6.54 -6.48 18.27
CA ARG A 223 7.05 -7.39 17.23
C ARG A 223 5.93 -8.15 16.52
N ILE A 224 4.98 -8.68 17.27
CA ILE A 224 3.82 -9.40 16.71
C ILE A 224 3.01 -8.45 15.82
N LEU A 225 2.77 -7.21 16.27
CA LEU A 225 2.13 -6.16 15.49
C LEU A 225 2.81 -5.94 14.14
N ILE A 226 4.14 -5.75 14.13
CA ILE A 226 4.92 -5.52 12.90
C ILE A 226 4.81 -6.73 11.96
N ILE A 227 4.89 -7.96 12.48
CA ILE A 227 4.76 -9.18 11.66
C ILE A 227 3.39 -9.23 10.98
N PHE A 228 2.31 -9.04 11.74
CA PHE A 228 0.96 -9.02 11.16
C PHE A 228 0.78 -7.88 10.17
N ALA A 229 1.32 -6.69 10.44
CA ALA A 229 1.26 -5.55 9.54
C ALA A 229 1.92 -5.84 8.18
N VAL A 230 3.12 -6.41 8.18
CA VAL A 230 3.83 -6.75 6.94
C VAL A 230 3.08 -7.84 6.16
N LEU A 231 2.66 -8.92 6.83
CA LEU A 231 1.91 -10.00 6.19
C LEU A 231 0.58 -9.50 5.60
N ASN A 232 -0.17 -8.70 6.36
CA ASN A 232 -1.44 -8.17 5.90
C ASN A 232 -1.29 -7.15 4.76
N THR A 233 -0.14 -6.46 4.69
CA THR A 233 0.19 -5.55 3.58
C THR A 233 0.41 -6.33 2.30
N PHE A 234 1.22 -7.39 2.32
CA PHE A 234 1.37 -8.27 1.15
C PHE A 234 0.05 -8.91 0.74
N TYR A 235 -0.75 -9.34 1.71
CA TYR A 235 -2.07 -9.89 1.41
C TYR A 235 -3.02 -8.83 0.82
N GLY A 236 -2.99 -7.60 1.34
CA GLY A 236 -3.76 -6.47 0.80
C GLY A 236 -3.37 -6.12 -0.63
N LEU A 237 -2.07 -6.07 -0.94
CA LEU A 237 -1.57 -5.88 -2.31
C LEU A 237 -2.08 -6.97 -3.27
N HIS A 238 -2.13 -8.22 -2.79
CA HIS A 238 -2.64 -9.36 -3.57
C HIS A 238 -4.14 -9.20 -3.86
N LEU A 239 -4.92 -8.87 -2.83
CA LEU A 239 -6.37 -8.65 -2.98
C LEU A 239 -6.69 -7.43 -3.85
N GLY A 240 -5.85 -6.39 -3.83
CA GLY A 240 -5.99 -5.22 -4.69
C GLY A 240 -5.72 -5.50 -6.16
N GLY A 241 -5.20 -6.68 -6.50
CA GLY A 241 -4.72 -6.97 -7.85
C GLY A 241 -3.58 -6.03 -8.28
N GLU A 242 -2.88 -5.44 -7.31
CA GLU A 242 -1.83 -4.46 -7.58
C GLU A 242 -0.72 -5.12 -8.38
N GLY A 243 -0.26 -4.41 -9.42
CA GLY A 243 0.75 -4.94 -10.33
C GLY A 243 2.06 -5.29 -9.62
N SER A 244 2.88 -6.11 -10.29
CA SER A 244 4.19 -6.58 -9.80
C SER A 244 5.10 -5.46 -9.30
N LYS A 245 4.92 -4.22 -9.78
CA LYS A 245 5.66 -3.03 -9.33
C LYS A 245 5.44 -2.68 -7.86
N TRP A 246 4.20 -2.70 -7.36
CA TRP A 246 3.94 -2.38 -5.95
C TRP A 246 4.49 -3.45 -5.01
N PHE A 247 4.29 -4.71 -5.37
CA PHE A 247 4.90 -5.84 -4.67
C PHE A 247 6.42 -5.73 -4.62
N LEU A 248 7.05 -5.46 -5.76
CA LEU A 248 8.49 -5.30 -5.85
C LEU A 248 8.98 -4.11 -5.02
N ALA A 249 8.36 -2.95 -5.16
CA ALA A 249 8.75 -1.74 -4.43
C ALA A 249 8.65 -1.94 -2.91
N TYR A 250 7.52 -2.44 -2.42
CA TYR A 250 7.34 -2.71 -1.00
C TYR A 250 8.28 -3.81 -0.50
N GLY A 251 8.43 -4.89 -1.26
CA GLY A 251 9.34 -5.99 -0.93
C GLY A 251 10.80 -5.54 -0.81
N VAL A 252 11.27 -4.70 -1.75
CA VAL A 252 12.62 -4.11 -1.70
C VAL A 252 12.79 -3.23 -0.45
N ILE A 253 11.81 -2.39 -0.11
CA ILE A 253 11.87 -1.54 1.09
C ILE A 253 11.98 -2.39 2.36
N ILE A 254 11.15 -3.44 2.50
CA ILE A 254 11.22 -4.34 3.66
C ILE A 254 12.56 -5.07 3.70
N ALA A 255 13.07 -5.55 2.57
CA ALA A 255 14.38 -6.20 2.50
C ALA A 255 15.52 -5.25 2.94
N VAL A 256 15.50 -4.00 2.49
CA VAL A 256 16.47 -2.98 2.91
C VAL A 256 16.39 -2.73 4.42
N LEU A 257 15.18 -2.58 4.99
CA LEU A 257 15.01 -2.41 6.43
C LEU A 257 15.52 -3.61 7.23
N VAL A 258 15.30 -4.84 6.75
CA VAL A 258 15.83 -6.07 7.37
C VAL A 258 17.36 -6.10 7.30
N ILE A 259 17.96 -5.75 6.16
CA ILE A 259 19.42 -5.67 6.01
C ILE A 259 20.00 -4.64 6.99
N ILE A 260 19.37 -3.46 7.13
CA ILE A 260 19.77 -2.44 8.11
C ILE A 260 19.72 -3.01 9.54
N VAL A 261 18.64 -3.72 9.90
CA VAL A 261 18.50 -4.37 11.22
C VAL A 261 19.62 -5.38 11.46
N VAL A 262 19.98 -6.19 10.46
CA VAL A 262 21.06 -7.18 10.56
C VAL A 262 22.42 -6.51 10.74
N ILE A 263 22.74 -5.49 9.94
CA ILE A 263 24.00 -4.74 10.05
C ILE A 263 24.12 -4.08 11.43
N LEU A 264 23.06 -3.42 11.89
CA LEU A 264 23.04 -2.76 13.20
C LEU A 264 23.13 -3.78 14.35
N GLU A 265 22.51 -4.96 14.20
CA GLU A 265 22.63 -6.05 15.16
C GLU A 265 24.05 -6.57 15.28
N ILE A 266 24.70 -6.83 14.13
CA ILE A 266 26.09 -7.28 14.09
C ILE A 266 26.99 -6.22 14.73
N ARG A 267 26.83 -4.95 14.37
CA ARG A 267 27.61 -3.85 14.94
C ARG A 267 27.45 -3.75 16.46
N MET A 268 26.21 -3.80 16.95
CA MET A 268 25.92 -3.75 18.38
C MET A 268 26.58 -4.92 19.13
N ARG A 269 26.53 -6.13 18.57
CA ARG A 269 27.18 -7.32 19.17
C ARG A 269 28.71 -7.25 19.13
N ILE A 270 29.31 -6.68 18.10
CA ILE A 270 30.77 -6.47 18.03
C ILE A 270 31.23 -5.49 19.12
N ILE A 271 30.52 -4.38 19.31
CA ILE A 271 30.84 -3.39 20.34
C ILE A 271 30.74 -4.01 21.73
N ALA A 272 29.63 -4.72 22.02
CA ALA A 272 29.44 -5.39 23.31
C ALA A 272 30.56 -6.40 23.63
N ARG A 273 31.08 -7.11 22.62
CA ARG A 273 32.20 -8.05 22.78
C ARG A 273 33.55 -7.37 23.06
N ARG A 274 33.74 -6.11 22.63
CA ARG A 274 34.98 -5.35 22.88
C ARG A 274 35.01 -4.71 24.26
N GLU A 275 33.85 -4.48 24.86
CA GLU A 275 33.71 -3.89 26.20
C GLU A 275 33.79 -4.96 27.32
N THR A 276 33.47 -6.22 27.03
CA THR A 276 33.58 -7.31 28.02
C THR A 276 35.01 -7.65 28.48
N PRO A 277 36.06 -7.67 27.63
CA PRO A 277 37.43 -7.98 28.05
C PRO A 277 38.04 -6.91 28.96
N SER A 278 37.63 -5.64 28.83
CA SER A 278 38.23 -4.55 29.63
C SER A 278 37.77 -4.60 31.08
N LYS A 279 36.57 -5.10 31.38
CA LYS A 279 36.08 -5.22 32.76
C LYS A 279 36.76 -6.34 33.54
N ASP A 280 37.17 -7.42 32.88
CA ASP A 280 37.85 -8.55 33.54
C ASP A 280 39.35 -8.26 33.76
N ASN A 281 39.93 -7.34 32.99
CA ASN A 281 41.32 -6.92 33.18
C ASN A 281 41.49 -5.64 34.01
N SER A 282 40.41 -4.87 34.25
CA SER A 282 40.48 -3.70 35.16
C SER A 282 40.25 -4.05 36.63
N SER A 283 39.97 -5.32 36.95
CA SER A 283 39.96 -5.84 38.31
C SER A 283 41.38 -6.19 38.76
N TYR A 284 42.34 -5.27 38.60
CA TYR A 284 43.37 -5.22 39.62
C TYR A 284 42.72 -4.53 40.83
N PRO A 285 42.60 -5.20 41.98
CA PRO A 285 41.88 -4.66 43.11
C PRO A 285 42.63 -3.44 43.62
N GLN A 286 42.24 -2.24 43.19
CA GLN A 286 42.32 -1.13 44.12
C GLN A 286 41.34 -1.51 45.23
N ALA A 287 41.90 -1.80 46.40
CA ALA A 287 41.16 -1.91 47.63
C ALA A 287 40.41 -0.58 47.82
N VAL A 288 39.18 -0.53 47.33
CA VAL A 288 38.28 0.59 47.58
C VAL A 288 37.49 0.18 48.81
N GLU A 289 37.90 0.78 49.93
CA GLU A 289 37.14 0.86 51.16
C GLU A 289 35.68 1.21 50.83
N LEU A 290 34.75 0.55 51.51
CA LEU A 290 33.34 0.91 51.50
C LEU A 290 33.11 2.02 52.54
N PRO A 291 32.83 3.27 52.13
CA PRO A 291 32.06 4.16 52.98
C PRO A 291 30.77 4.59 52.25
N TYR A 292 29.65 4.08 52.77
CA TYR A 292 28.28 4.60 52.66
C TYR A 292 27.58 4.67 51.30
#